data_AF-H5TWR3-F1
#
_entry.id   AF-H5TWR3-F1
#
_cell.length_a   1.000
_cell.length_b   1.000
_cell.length_c   1.000
_cell.angle_alpha   90.00
_cell.angle_beta   90.00
_cell.angle_gamma   90.00
#
_symmetry.space_group_name_H-M   'P 1'
#
loop_
_entity.id
_entity.type
_entity.pdbx_description
1 polymer ?
#
loop_
_entity_poly.entity_id
_entity_poly.type
_entity_poly.pdbx_seq_one_letter_code
_entity_poly.pdbx_strand_id
1 'polypeptide(L)' 'MSDIPHYDVAIIGYGPTGVTAANLLGQQGLNVVVLERDPDVYGRARAISTDEEVMRI' A
#
# COMPACT_ATOMS: atom_id res chain seq x y z
N MET A 1 8.30 -29.24 -2.00
CA MET A 1 8.88 -27.90 -1.70
C MET A 1 7.78 -26.90 -1.94
N SER A 2 7.42 -26.11 -0.94
CA SER A 2 6.45 -25.03 -1.14
C SER A 2 7.10 -23.97 -2.03
N ASP A 3 6.50 -23.66 -3.19
CA ASP A 3 6.95 -22.56 -4.02
C ASP A 3 6.88 -21.27 -3.19
N ILE A 4 8.02 -20.60 -3.06
CA ILE A 4 8.06 -19.30 -2.40
C ILE A 4 7.52 -18.29 -3.43
N PRO A 5 6.43 -17.57 -3.13
CA PRO A 5 5.92 -16.58 -4.05
C PRO A 5 6.96 -15.50 -4.31
N HIS A 6 7.19 -15.20 -5.59
CA HIS A 6 8.05 -14.10 -6.03
C HIS A 6 7.21 -12.84 -6.26
N TYR A 7 7.73 -11.71 -5.82
CA TYR A 7 7.11 -10.39 -5.98
C TYR A 7 8.12 -9.42 -6.59
N ASP A 8 7.62 -8.48 -7.38
CA ASP A 8 8.44 -7.44 -8.01
C ASP A 8 8.79 -6.33 -7.02
N VAL A 9 7.86 -6.02 -6.11
CA VAL A 9 8.02 -4.96 -5.10
C VAL A 9 7.48 -5.41 -3.74
N ALA A 10 8.23 -5.11 -2.68
CA ALA A 10 7.77 -5.22 -1.30
C ALA A 10 7.59 -3.83 -0.69
N ILE A 11 6.39 -3.55 -0.18
CA ILE A 11 6.06 -2.32 0.55
C ILE A 11 5.97 -2.66 2.04
N ILE A 12 6.65 -1.87 2.88
CA ILE A 12 6.63 -2.03 4.33
C ILE A 12 5.79 -0.90 4.93
N GLY A 13 4.60 -1.24 5.40
CA GLY A 13 3.58 -0.32 5.92
C GLY A 13 2.41 -0.15 4.96
N TYR A 14 1.19 -0.34 5.45
CA TYR A 14 -0.08 -0.15 4.73
C TYR A 14 -0.85 1.09 5.21
N GLY A 15 -0.10 2.14 5.56
CA GLY A 15 -0.64 3.48 5.76
C GLY A 15 -1.03 4.16 4.44
N PRO A 16 -1.46 5.44 4.47
CA PRO A 16 -1.94 6.15 3.28
C PRO A 16 -0.95 6.13 2.10
N THR A 17 0.33 6.34 2.35
CA THR A 17 1.36 6.32 1.29
C THR A 17 1.60 4.91 0.75
N GLY A 18 1.59 3.89 1.62
CA GLY A 18 1.81 2.50 1.24
C GLY A 18 0.69 1.93 0.39
N VAL A 19 -0.57 2.21 0.76
CA VAL A 19 -1.73 1.79 -0.04
C VAL A 19 -1.79 2.51 -1.39
N THR A 20 -1.48 3.82 -1.43
CA THR A 20 -1.41 4.56 -2.70
C THR A 20 -0.33 3.97 -3.61
N ALA A 21 0.87 3.72 -3.10
CA ALA A 21 1.95 3.11 -3.89
C ALA A 21 1.58 1.70 -4.37
N ALA A 22 1.00 0.86 -3.50
CA ALA A 22 0.57 -0.49 -3.86
C ALA A 22 -0.45 -0.48 -5.01
N ASN A 23 -1.45 0.41 -4.93
CA ASN A 23 -2.48 0.55 -5.97
C ASN A 23 -1.89 1.01 -7.30
N LEU A 24 -1.03 2.03 -7.30
CA LEU A 24 -0.42 2.54 -8.53
C LEU A 24 0.51 1.50 -9.19
N LEU A 25 1.34 0.82 -8.41
CA LEU A 25 2.24 -0.21 -8.93
C LEU A 25 1.47 -1.45 -9.42
N GLY A 26 0.39 -1.84 -8.72
CA GLY A 26 -0.51 -2.89 -9.18
C GLY A 26 -1.23 -2.54 -10.49
N GLN A 27 -1.66 -1.28 -10.66
CA GLN A 27 -2.22 -0.80 -11.94
C GLN A 27 -1.20 -0.84 -13.09
N GLN A 28 0.10 -0.75 -12.80
CA GLN A 28 1.18 -0.92 -13.77
C GLN A 28 1.50 -2.39 -14.08
N GLY A 29 0.80 -3.34 -13.45
CA GLY A 29 0.95 -4.78 -13.68
C GLY A 29 2.05 -5.44 -12.85
N LEU A 30 2.58 -4.77 -11.82
CA LEU A 30 3.59 -5.34 -10.93
C LEU A 30 2.96 -6.23 -9.86
N ASN A 31 3.63 -7.33 -9.52
CA ASN A 31 3.27 -8.17 -8.39
C ASN A 31 3.81 -7.54 -7.10
N VAL A 32 2.92 -6.89 -6.34
CA VAL A 32 3.29 -6.17 -5.12
C VAL A 32 2.86 -6.94 -3.89
N VAL A 33 3.77 -7.13 -2.94
CA VAL A 33 3.44 -7.56 -1.58
C VAL A 33 3.51 -6.38 -0.62
N VAL A 34 2.53 -6.27 0.27
CA VAL A 34 2.56 -5.27 1.34
C VAL A 34 2.58 -5.96 2.69
N LEU A 35 3.46 -5.50 3.57
CA LEU A 35 3.62 -6.01 4.93
C LEU A 35 3.24 -4.91 5.91
N GLU A 36 2.20 -5.14 6.69
CA GLU A 36 1.77 -4.25 7.77
C GLU A 36 1.88 -4.98 9.12
N ARG A 37 2.29 -4.23 10.14
CA ARG A 37 2.40 -4.72 11.51
C ARG A 37 1.03 -4.91 12.14
N ASP A 38 0.13 -3.95 11.93
CA ASP A 38 -1.21 -3.97 12.50
C ASP A 38 -2.17 -4.82 11.64
N PRO A 39 -2.95 -5.75 12.23
CA PRO A 39 -3.84 -6.61 11.46
C PRO A 39 -5.05 -5.88 10.89
N ASP A 40 -5.36 -4.71 11.44
CA ASP A 40 -6.57 -3.93 11.14
C ASP A 40 -6.22 -2.48 10.79
N VAL A 41 -7.13 -1.82 10.08
CA VAL A 41 -7.04 -0.38 9.83
C VAL A 41 -7.06 0.35 11.16
N TYR A 42 -6.11 1.26 11.34
CA TYR A 42 -6.00 2.05 12.56
C TYR A 42 -7.28 2.87 12.80
N GLY A 43 -7.97 2.59 13.91
CA GLY A 43 -9.34 3.06 14.16
C GLY A 43 -9.53 4.55 14.47
N ARG A 44 -8.47 5.36 14.43
CA ARG A 44 -8.58 6.83 14.60
C ARG A 44 -8.08 7.54 13.35
N ALA A 45 -8.86 8.51 12.87
CA ALA A 45 -8.46 9.35 11.76
C ALA A 45 -7.15 10.10 12.09
N ARG A 46 -6.13 9.90 11.25
CA ARG A 46 -4.83 10.61 11.32
C ARG A 46 -4.54 11.43 10.07
N ALA A 47 -5.14 11.08 8.92
CA ALA A 47 -5.17 11.92 7.74
C ALA A 47 -6.28 12.97 7.93
N ILE A 48 -5.88 14.21 8.19
CA ILE A 48 -6.78 15.33 8.55
C ILE A 48 -6.94 16.35 7.43
N SER A 49 -6.09 16.30 6.41
CA SER A 49 -6.15 17.19 5.25
C SER A 49 -5.76 16.42 4.00
N THR A 50 -6.51 16.66 2.93
CA THR A 50 -6.22 16.20 1.58
C THR A 50 -6.40 17.40 0.68
N ASP A 51 -5.39 17.74 -0.11
CA ASP A 51 -5.46 18.83 -1.08
C ASP A 51 -5.86 18.31 -2.46
N GLU A 52 -5.98 19.23 -3.43
CA GLU A 52 -6.33 18.90 -4.81
C GLU A 52 -5.30 17.98 -5.47
N GLU A 53 -4.03 18.09 -5.10
CA GLU A 53 -2.95 17.31 -5.71
C GLU A 53 -3.03 15.84 -5.30
N VAL A 54 -3.32 15.55 -4.02
CA VAL A 54 -3.53 14.18 -3.56
C VAL A 54 -4.75 13.54 -4.22
N MET A 55 -5.80 14.33 -4.51
CA MET A 55 -7.02 13.83 -5.18
C MET A 55 -6.85 13.57 -6.69
N ARG A 56 -5.75 14.03 -7.28
CA ARG A 56 -5.42 13.76 -8.70
C ARG A 56 -4.78 12.39 -8.91
N ILE A 57 -4.23 11.80 -7.85
CA ILE A 57 -3.61 10.47 -7.84
C ILE A 57 -4.68 9.39 -7.93
#